data_AF-A0A1G4MKJ3-F1
#
_entry.id   AF-A0A1G4MKJ3-F1
#
_cell.length_a   1.000
_cell.length_b   1.000
_cell.length_c   1.000
_cell.angle_alpha   90.00
_cell.angle_beta   90.00
_cell.angle_gamma   90.00
#
_symmetry.space_group_name_H-M   'P 1'
#
loop_
_entity.id
_entity.type
_entity.pdbx_description
1 polymer ?
#
loop_
_entity_poly.entity_id
_entity_poly.type
_entity_poly.pdbx_seq_one_letter_code
_entity_poly.pdbx_strand_id
1 'polypeptide(L)'
;MQDITRVSEAMDTLAKKILERRQQVRSPKEQEYERKVEHLEQVLDAVLRLQNRPDNAQYELDRKELDSTLENGLQMLERDGRKYLLVPLTECPEKVDEGNIDSDTQNKKSRKKKKNKIPCSFCHQTGHTRAHCQKRLLTDISSLKR
;
A
#
# COMPACT_ATOMS: atom_id res chain seq x y z
N MET A 1 53.96 22.06 16.49
CA MET A 1 52.73 22.29 15.69
C MET A 1 52.61 21.35 14.49
N GLN A 2 53.71 20.91 13.85
CA GLN A 2 53.67 20.01 12.68
C GLN A 2 53.27 18.55 12.98
N ASP A 3 53.42 18.08 14.22
CA ASP A 3 53.04 16.71 14.60
C ASP A 3 51.52 16.52 14.72
N ILE A 4 50.78 17.56 15.11
CA ILE A 4 49.32 17.48 15.26
C ILE A 4 48.65 17.34 13.89
N THR A 5 49.14 18.06 12.88
CA THR A 5 48.65 17.95 11.49
C THR A 5 48.91 16.57 10.90
N ARG A 6 50.08 15.98 11.17
CA ARG A 6 50.42 14.61 10.72
C ARG A 6 49.55 13.55 11.37
N VAL A 7 49.20 13.72 12.64
CA VAL A 7 48.30 12.80 13.36
C VAL A 7 46.88 12.89 12.81
N SER A 8 46.37 14.09 12.51
CA SER A 8 45.05 14.25 11.89
C SER A 8 44.98 13.61 10.49
N GLU A 9 46.01 13.80 9.66
CA GLU A 9 46.09 13.16 8.34
C GLU A 9 46.16 11.63 8.41
N ALA A 10 46.88 11.10 9.41
CA ALA A 10 46.95 9.65 9.67
C ALA A 10 45.59 9.08 10.12
N MET A 11 44.82 9.84 10.90
CA MET A 11 43.47 9.44 11.33
C MET A 11 42.46 9.51 10.18
N ASP A 12 42.52 10.54 9.34
CA ASP A 12 41.64 10.67 8.16
C ASP A 12 41.91 9.56 7.14
N THR A 13 43.17 9.19 6.94
CA THR A 13 43.53 8.06 6.05
C THR A 13 43.08 6.71 6.62
N LEU A 14 43.11 6.53 7.94
CA LEU A 14 42.54 5.36 8.61
C LEU A 14 41.02 5.32 8.48
N ALA A 15 40.33 6.43 8.74
CA ALA A 15 38.88 6.53 8.62
C ALA A 15 38.41 6.21 7.20
N LYS A 16 39.11 6.73 6.19
CA LYS A 16 38.83 6.46 4.78
C LYS A 16 38.98 4.98 4.42
N LYS A 17 40.05 4.32 4.89
CA LYS A 17 40.26 2.88 4.70
C LYS A 17 39.21 2.02 5.43
N ILE A 18 38.72 2.44 6.59
CA ILE A 18 37.65 1.74 7.32
C ILE A 18 36.31 1.85 6.56
N LEU A 19 36.01 3.02 5.99
CA LEU A 19 34.81 3.23 5.18
C LEU A 19 34.86 2.43 3.88
N GLU A 20 36.00 2.43 3.17
CA GLU A 20 36.20 1.61 1.96
C GLU A 20 36.07 0.11 2.28
N ARG A 21 36.65 -0.35 3.39
CA ARG A 21 36.52 -1.74 3.81
C ARG A 21 35.08 -2.11 4.18
N ARG A 22 34.33 -1.23 4.84
CA ARG A 22 32.89 -1.43 5.10
C ARG A 22 32.07 -1.46 3.81
N GLN A 23 32.40 -0.63 2.83
CA GLN A 23 31.72 -0.62 1.53
C GLN A 23 32.07 -1.85 0.68
N GLN A 24 33.30 -2.36 0.76
CA GLN A 24 33.70 -3.60 0.08
C GLN A 24 33.13 -4.85 0.75
N VAL A 25 32.91 -4.80 2.08
CA VAL A 25 32.26 -5.90 2.83
C VAL A 25 30.77 -6.01 2.50
N ARG A 26 30.09 -4.91 2.13
CA ARG A 26 28.82 -4.98 1.38
C ARG A 26 29.13 -5.49 -0.03
N SER A 27 29.29 -6.80 -0.13
CA SER A 27 29.71 -7.46 -1.35
C SER A 27 28.73 -7.16 -2.49
N PRO A 28 29.19 -7.10 -3.75
CA PRO A 28 28.28 -6.94 -4.89
C PRO A 28 27.21 -8.05 -4.95
N LYS A 29 27.51 -9.22 -4.38
CA LYS A 29 26.57 -10.34 -4.24
C LYS A 29 25.44 -10.07 -3.24
N GLU A 30 25.73 -9.39 -2.12
CA GLU A 30 24.68 -8.99 -1.17
C GLU A 30 23.79 -7.91 -1.77
N GLN A 31 24.36 -6.96 -2.52
CA GLN A 31 23.55 -5.95 -3.22
C GLN A 31 22.66 -6.56 -4.32
N GLU A 32 23.17 -7.56 -5.06
CA GLU A 32 22.35 -8.30 -6.03
C GLU A 32 21.25 -9.12 -5.36
N TYR A 33 21.53 -9.69 -4.20
CA TYR A 33 20.55 -10.42 -3.41
C TYR A 33 19.45 -9.48 -2.91
N GLU A 34 19.81 -8.33 -2.34
CA GLU A 34 18.89 -7.30 -1.85
C GLU A 34 17.96 -6.82 -2.97
N ARG A 35 18.50 -6.52 -4.16
CA ARG A 35 17.69 -6.15 -5.34
C ARG A 35 16.73 -7.25 -5.79
N LYS A 36 17.12 -8.52 -5.69
CA LYS A 36 16.25 -9.65 -6.05
C LYS A 36 15.12 -9.82 -5.04
N VAL A 37 15.39 -9.60 -3.75
CA VAL A 37 14.39 -9.63 -2.69
C VAL A 37 13.39 -8.48 -2.88
N GLU A 38 13.87 -7.24 -3.08
CA GLU A 38 13.00 -6.09 -3.37
C GLU A 38 12.11 -6.32 -4.60
N HIS A 39 12.64 -6.94 -5.64
CA HIS A 39 11.86 -7.25 -6.84
C HIS A 39 10.77 -8.31 -6.57
N LEU A 40 11.08 -9.34 -5.77
CA LEU A 40 10.09 -10.35 -5.37
C LEU A 40 8.99 -9.74 -4.50
N GLU A 41 9.33 -8.83 -3.58
CA GLU A 41 8.35 -8.09 -2.78
C GLU A 41 7.40 -7.28 -3.67
N GLN A 42 7.92 -6.54 -4.64
CA GLN A 42 7.10 -5.75 -5.58
C GLN A 42 6.13 -6.62 -6.38
N VAL A 43 6.60 -7.79 -6.83
CA VAL A 43 5.75 -8.74 -7.57
C VAL A 43 4.68 -9.33 -6.66
N LEU A 44 5.02 -9.67 -5.41
CA LEU A 44 4.06 -10.22 -4.45
C LEU A 44 2.99 -9.19 -4.08
N ASP A 45 3.40 -7.95 -3.79
CA ASP A 45 2.50 -6.82 -3.53
C ASP A 45 1.59 -6.55 -4.74
N ALA A 46 2.12 -6.61 -5.96
CA ALA A 46 1.31 -6.47 -7.17
C ALA A 46 0.27 -7.60 -7.30
N VAL A 47 0.64 -8.84 -7.00
CA VAL A 47 -0.29 -9.98 -7.03
C VAL A 47 -1.37 -9.84 -5.95
N LEU A 48 -1.01 -9.39 -4.74
CA LEU A 48 -1.97 -9.13 -3.66
C LEU A 48 -2.95 -8.02 -4.05
N ARG A 49 -2.45 -6.92 -4.62
CA ARG A 49 -3.28 -5.81 -5.13
C ARG A 49 -4.23 -6.23 -6.25
N LEU A 50 -3.81 -7.16 -7.11
CA LEU A 50 -4.62 -7.67 -8.23
C LEU A 50 -5.66 -8.71 -7.79
N GLN A 51 -5.44 -9.44 -6.69
CA GLN A 51 -6.39 -10.42 -6.16
C GLN A 51 -7.55 -9.80 -5.38
N ASN A 52 -7.54 -8.48 -5.16
CA ASN A 52 -8.63 -7.73 -4.54
C ASN A 52 -9.93 -7.90 -5.33
N ARG A 53 -10.75 -8.86 -4.87
CA ARG A 53 -12.18 -9.00 -5.17
C ARG A 53 -12.96 -7.93 -4.38
N PRO A 54 -14.26 -7.68 -4.67
CA PRO A 54 -14.93 -6.39 -4.44
C PRO A 54 -15.25 -6.03 -2.98
N ASP A 55 -14.73 -6.77 -2.00
CA ASP A 55 -14.70 -6.30 -0.62
C ASP A 55 -13.41 -5.50 -0.47
N ASN A 56 -13.54 -4.17 -0.38
CA ASN A 56 -12.52 -3.12 -0.44
C ASN A 56 -11.30 -3.20 0.52
N ALA A 57 -10.97 -4.38 1.06
CA ALA A 57 -9.80 -4.57 1.89
C ALA A 57 -8.54 -4.63 1.00
N GLN A 58 -7.77 -3.55 1.00
CA GLN A 58 -6.44 -3.55 0.42
C GLN A 58 -5.48 -4.19 1.43
N TYR A 59 -4.90 -5.33 1.09
CA TYR A 59 -3.87 -5.99 1.90
C TYR A 59 -2.47 -5.55 1.45
N GLU A 60 -1.59 -5.26 2.41
CA GLU A 60 -0.16 -5.04 2.20
C GLU A 60 0.65 -6.00 3.07
N LEU A 61 1.88 -6.31 2.66
CA LEU A 61 2.78 -7.14 3.47
C LEU A 61 3.18 -6.43 4.77
N ASP A 62 3.02 -7.11 5.91
CA ASP A 62 3.57 -6.59 7.17
C ASP A 62 5.08 -6.81 7.19
N ARG A 63 5.84 -5.78 6.83
CA ARG A 63 7.31 -5.86 6.77
C ARG A 63 7.94 -6.18 8.13
N LYS A 64 7.36 -5.70 9.24
CA LYS A 64 7.96 -5.89 10.58
C LYS A 64 7.79 -7.32 11.05
N GLU A 65 6.61 -7.88 10.85
CA GLU A 65 6.38 -9.29 11.13
C GLU A 65 7.09 -10.18 10.12
N LEU A 66 7.23 -9.77 8.85
CA LEU A 66 7.96 -10.51 7.84
C LEU A 66 9.45 -10.61 8.18
N ASP A 67 10.10 -9.51 8.58
CA ASP A 67 11.50 -9.51 9.02
C ASP A 67 11.70 -10.47 10.18
N SER A 68 10.81 -10.41 11.18
CA SER A 68 10.81 -11.32 12.33
C SER A 68 10.59 -12.78 11.93
N THR A 69 9.76 -13.03 10.92
CA THR A 69 9.48 -14.38 10.41
C THR A 69 10.63 -14.92 9.56
N LEU A 70 11.34 -14.05 8.83
CA LEU A 70 12.54 -14.41 8.08
C LEU A 70 13.71 -14.79 9.00
N GLU A 71 13.87 -14.08 10.13
CA GLU A 71 14.88 -14.41 11.14
C GLU A 71 14.59 -15.74 11.85
N ASN A 72 13.31 -16.04 12.12
CA ASN A 72 12.90 -17.25 12.82
C ASN A 72 12.61 -18.45 11.88
N GLY A 73 12.66 -18.23 10.56
CA GLY A 73 12.34 -19.20 9.54
C GLY A 73 10.86 -19.20 9.14
N LEU A 74 10.61 -19.25 7.83
CA LEU A 74 9.25 -19.23 7.28
C LEU A 74 8.51 -20.53 7.60
N GLN A 75 7.29 -20.38 8.14
CA GLN A 75 6.44 -21.53 8.44
C GLN A 75 5.83 -22.09 7.15
N MET A 76 6.23 -23.30 6.78
CA MET A 76 5.62 -24.05 5.68
C MET A 76 4.43 -24.87 6.16
N LEU A 77 3.36 -24.87 5.36
CA LEU A 77 2.15 -25.63 5.57
C LEU A 77 1.87 -26.49 4.34
N GLU A 78 1.50 -27.75 4.53
CA GLU A 78 1.16 -28.65 3.43
C GLU A 78 -0.35 -28.89 3.41
N ARG A 79 -1.01 -28.50 2.31
CA ARG A 79 -2.44 -28.71 2.08
C ARG A 79 -2.67 -29.21 0.66
N ASP A 80 -3.52 -30.22 0.51
CA ASP A 80 -3.88 -30.79 -0.80
C ASP A 80 -2.66 -31.23 -1.64
N GLY A 81 -1.61 -31.72 -0.98
CA GLY A 81 -0.34 -32.12 -1.62
C GLY A 81 0.49 -30.94 -2.15
N ARG A 82 0.16 -29.70 -1.75
CA ARG A 82 0.86 -28.47 -2.12
C ARG A 82 1.44 -27.81 -0.88
N LYS A 83 2.63 -27.24 -1.05
CA LYS A 83 3.34 -26.51 0.00
C LYS A 83 3.01 -25.03 -0.09
N TYR A 84 2.61 -24.46 1.03
CA TYR A 84 2.27 -23.07 1.23
C TYR A 84 3.20 -22.47 2.28
N LEU A 85 3.44 -21.16 2.19
CA LEU A 85 4.18 -20.40 3.19
C LEU A 85 3.21 -19.42 3.83
N LEU A 86 3.23 -19.32 5.16
CA LEU A 86 2.50 -18.25 5.85
C LEU A 86 3.28 -16.95 5.71
N VAL A 87 2.59 -15.91 5.26
CA VAL A 87 3.14 -14.57 5.10
C VAL A 87 2.21 -13.60 5.82
N PRO A 88 2.72 -12.77 6.75
CA PRO A 88 1.91 -11.82 7.50
C PRO A 88 1.44 -10.68 6.59
N LEU A 89 0.16 -10.32 6.71
CA LEU A 89 -0.49 -9.27 5.94
C LEU A 89 -1.12 -8.27 6.89
N THR A 90 -0.98 -6.99 6.58
CA THR A 90 -1.69 -5.89 7.24
C THR A 90 -2.82 -5.40 6.34
N GLU A 91 -3.98 -5.10 6.95
CA GLU A 91 -5.08 -4.42 6.27
C GLU A 91 -4.77 -2.92 6.18
N CYS A 92 -4.76 -2.38 4.97
CA CYS A 92 -4.74 -0.94 4.76
C CYS A 92 -6.17 -0.39 4.79
N PRO A 93 -6.52 0.46 5.77
CA PRO A 93 -7.77 1.19 5.71
C PRO A 93 -7.74 2.12 4.49
N GLU A 94 -8.77 2.02 3.65
CA GLU A 94 -8.97 2.70 2.37
C GLU A 94 -8.24 4.06 2.29
N LYS A 95 -7.19 4.15 1.46
CA LYS A 95 -6.77 5.44 0.92
C LYS A 95 -7.76 5.79 -0.19
N VAL A 96 -8.65 6.73 0.11
CA VAL A 96 -9.36 7.52 -0.90
C VAL A 96 -8.34 8.00 -1.94
N ASP A 97 -8.54 7.59 -3.19
CA ASP A 97 -7.72 7.95 -4.35
C ASP A 97 -7.35 9.44 -4.36
N GLU A 98 -6.07 9.74 -4.17
CA GLU A 98 -5.49 11.04 -4.52
C GLU A 98 -5.15 11.05 -6.02
N GLY A 99 -6.16 11.34 -6.82
CA GLY A 99 -6.04 11.64 -8.24
C GLY A 99 -6.50 13.08 -8.55
N ASN A 100 -5.52 14.00 -8.63
CA ASN A 100 -5.47 15.23 -9.44
C ASN A 100 -6.57 16.33 -9.31
N ILE A 101 -6.16 17.42 -8.63
CA ILE A 101 -6.14 18.84 -9.04
C ILE A 101 -7.46 19.61 -9.32
N ASP A 102 -7.53 20.73 -8.57
CA ASP A 102 -8.26 22.00 -8.75
C ASP A 102 -9.78 22.01 -8.71
N SER A 103 -10.32 22.42 -7.56
CA SER A 103 -10.91 23.76 -7.41
C SER A 103 -11.36 23.97 -5.96
N ASP A 104 -10.68 24.91 -5.30
CA ASP A 104 -11.20 25.84 -4.30
C ASP A 104 -12.63 25.58 -3.79
N THR A 105 -12.79 25.03 -2.58
CA THR A 105 -13.72 25.62 -1.61
C THR A 105 -13.51 25.07 -0.20
N GLN A 106 -12.98 25.94 0.65
CA GLN A 106 -13.37 26.17 2.04
C GLN A 106 -14.02 25.01 2.83
N ASN A 107 -13.23 24.50 3.77
CA ASN A 107 -13.61 24.07 5.11
C ASN A 107 -14.99 24.60 5.57
N LYS A 108 -16.07 23.86 5.29
CA LYS A 108 -17.40 24.11 5.86
C LYS A 108 -17.80 22.91 6.70
N LYS A 109 -17.67 23.11 8.01
CA LYS A 109 -18.37 22.40 9.09
C LYS A 109 -19.67 21.80 8.57
N SER A 110 -19.82 20.48 8.69
CA SER A 110 -20.97 19.71 8.24
C SER A 110 -22.26 20.17 8.93
N ARG A 111 -22.87 21.24 8.39
CA ARG A 111 -24.27 21.57 8.68
C ARG A 111 -25.10 20.40 8.18
N LYS A 112 -25.70 19.65 9.10
CA LYS A 112 -26.68 18.59 8.82
C LYS A 112 -27.67 19.13 7.79
N LYS A 113 -27.52 18.71 6.52
CA LYS A 113 -28.43 19.09 5.43
C LYS A 113 -29.83 18.63 5.84
N LYS A 114 -30.78 19.56 5.91
CA LYS A 114 -32.19 19.22 6.20
C LYS A 114 -32.63 18.17 5.19
N LYS A 115 -33.11 17.02 5.68
CA LYS A 115 -33.58 15.92 4.83
C LYS A 115 -34.67 16.46 3.91
N ASN A 116 -34.49 16.29 2.61
CA ASN A 116 -35.45 16.73 1.62
C ASN A 116 -36.75 15.93 1.78
N LYS A 117 -37.85 16.61 2.13
CA LYS A 117 -39.19 16.00 2.29
C LYS A 117 -39.96 15.88 0.97
N ILE A 118 -39.36 16.30 -0.15
CA ILE A 118 -39.99 16.18 -1.47
C ILE A 118 -40.04 14.70 -1.87
N PRO A 119 -41.22 14.16 -2.23
CA PRO A 119 -41.34 12.80 -2.73
C PRO A 119 -40.70 12.68 -4.12
N CYS A 120 -40.00 11.58 -4.36
CA CYS A 120 -39.41 11.25 -5.65
C CYS A 120 -40.49 11.20 -6.74
N SER A 121 -40.31 11.87 -7.87
CA SER A 121 -41.31 11.86 -8.95
C SER A 121 -41.44 10.52 -9.69
N PHE A 122 -40.54 9.55 -9.46
CA PHE A 122 -40.61 8.23 -10.06
C PHE A 122 -41.29 7.19 -9.15
N CYS A 123 -40.91 7.13 -7.87
CA CYS A 123 -41.42 6.11 -6.94
C CYS A 123 -42.19 6.68 -5.74
N HIS A 124 -42.38 8.00 -5.68
CA HIS A 124 -43.12 8.74 -4.66
C HIS A 124 -42.64 8.57 -3.21
N GLN A 125 -41.46 7.96 -3.00
CA GLN A 125 -40.83 7.85 -1.69
C GLN A 125 -39.99 9.09 -1.39
N THR A 126 -39.91 9.47 -0.11
CA THR A 126 -39.10 10.61 0.35
C THR A 126 -37.67 10.17 0.66
N GLY A 127 -36.73 11.12 0.67
CA GLY A 127 -35.32 10.86 1.00
C GLY A 127 -34.38 10.67 -0.19
N HIS A 128 -34.88 10.71 -1.43
CA HIS A 128 -34.05 10.71 -2.63
C HIS A 128 -34.71 11.49 -3.78
N THR A 129 -33.91 11.89 -4.77
CA THR A 129 -34.38 12.55 -6.00
C THR A 129 -34.60 11.53 -7.12
N ARG A 130 -35.36 11.90 -8.17
CA ARG A 130 -35.56 11.04 -9.36
C ARG A 130 -34.25 10.53 -9.96
N ALA A 131 -33.21 11.35 -9.96
CA ALA A 131 -31.89 11.00 -10.48
C ALA A 131 -31.28 9.79 -9.76
N HIS A 132 -31.46 9.70 -8.43
CA HIS A 132 -30.92 8.64 -7.56
C HIS A 132 -32.00 7.66 -7.09
N CYS A 133 -33.07 7.49 -7.86
CA CYS A 133 -34.08 6.50 -7.54
C CYS A 133 -33.60 5.09 -7.92
N GLN A 134 -33.45 4.20 -6.93
CA GLN A 134 -33.00 2.83 -7.14
C GLN A 134 -33.91 2.05 -8.09
N LYS A 135 -35.24 2.26 -8.00
CA LYS A 135 -36.20 1.61 -8.91
C LYS A 135 -36.02 2.05 -10.37
N ARG A 136 -35.66 3.32 -10.60
CA ARG A 136 -35.40 3.86 -11.94
C ARG A 136 -34.10 3.28 -12.52
N LEU A 137 -33.05 3.24 -11.71
CA LEU A 137 -31.76 2.68 -12.13
C LEU A 137 -31.90 1.20 -12.49
N LEU A 138 -32.69 0.43 -11.76
CA LEU A 138 -32.97 -0.97 -12.08
C LEU A 138 -33.72 -1.14 -13.42
N THR A 139 -34.67 -0.25 -13.74
CA THR A 139 -35.34 -0.26 -15.05
C THR A 139 -34.45 0.22 -16.20
N ASP A 140 -33.55 1.17 -15.96
CA ASP A 140 -32.63 1.67 -16.99
C ASP A 140 -31.58 0.60 -17.34
N ILE A 141 -31.08 -0.15 -16.36
CA ILE A 141 -30.13 -1.26 -16.57
C ILE A 141 -30.79 -2.45 -17.29
N SER A 142 -32.05 -2.76 -16.98
CA SER A 142 -32.77 -3.84 -17.68
C SER A 142 -33.17 -3.46 -19.12
N SER A 143 -33.26 -2.15 -19.41
CA SER A 143 -33.53 -1.64 -20.76
C SER A 143 -32.28 -1.62 -21.65
N LEU A 144 -31.07 -1.60 -21.08
CA LEU A 144 -29.79 -1.68 -21.81
C LEU A 144 -29.39 -3.11 -22.24
N LYS A 145 -30.18 -4.13 -21.86
CA LYS A 145 -29.92 -5.55 -22.15
C LYS A 145 -30.67 -6.08 -23.37
N ARG A 146 -31.07 -5.23 -24.32
CA ARG A 146 -31.60 -5.64 -25.62
C ARG A 146 -30.71 -5.17 -26.75
#